data_AF-A0A7X9B995-F1
#
_entry.id   AF-A0A7X9B995-F1
#
_cell.length_a   1.000
_cell.length_b   1.000
_cell.length_c   1.000
_cell.angle_alpha   90.00
_cell.angle_beta   90.00
_cell.angle_gamma   90.00
#
_symmetry.space_group_name_H-M   'P 1'
#
loop_
_entity.id
_entity.type
_entity.pdbx_description
1 polymer ?
#
loop_
_entity_poly.entity_id
_entity_poly.type
_entity_poly.pdbx_seq_one_letter_code
_entity_poly.pdbx_strand_id
1 'polypeptide(L)'
;MNIKNPLIILITLLAIFSVLLAVSEFPPYGMADNPVHNQVSKRYINSTLEDTGVFNMVTGTVLDYRAYDTMFETIVLFTATLA
;
A
#
# COMPACT_ATOMS: atom_id res chain seq x y z
N MET A 1 27.12 -8.98 21.17
CA MET A 1 25.68 -8.66 21.30
C MET A 1 25.06 -9.75 22.16
N ASN A 2 24.78 -9.47 23.43
CA ASN A 2 24.30 -10.49 24.37
C ASN A 2 22.83 -10.81 24.05
N ILE A 3 22.59 -11.93 23.38
CA ILE A 3 21.24 -12.39 23.03
C ILE A 3 20.57 -12.84 24.33
N LYS A 4 19.88 -11.91 25.00
CA LYS A 4 19.19 -12.22 26.26
C LYS A 4 17.88 -12.98 26.02
N ASN A 5 17.28 -12.85 24.83
CA ASN A 5 15.92 -13.31 24.55
C ASN A 5 15.85 -14.18 23.28
N PRO A 6 16.30 -15.46 23.33
CA PRO A 6 16.28 -16.37 22.16
C PRO A 6 14.88 -16.58 21.56
N LEU A 7 13.84 -16.49 22.39
CA LEU A 7 12.45 -16.55 21.95
C LEU A 7 12.07 -15.41 20.99
N ILE A 8 12.54 -14.18 21.26
CA ILE A 8 12.26 -13.03 20.38
C ILE A 8 12.93 -13.25 19.02
N ILE A 9 14.17 -13.73 19.01
CA ILE A 9 14.87 -14.02 17.76
C ILE A 9 14.15 -15.08 16.95
N LEU A 10 13.70 -16.16 17.61
CA LEU A 10 12.94 -17.21 16.95
C LEU A 10 11.64 -16.67 16.32
N ILE A 11 10.89 -15.84 17.05
CA ILE A 11 9.66 -15.21 16.56
C ILE A 11 9.96 -14.30 15.36
N THR A 12 11.00 -13.47 15.44
CA THR A 12 11.40 -12.59 14.34
C THR A 12 11.81 -13.39 13.10
N LEU A 13 12.57 -14.48 13.27
CA LEU A 13 12.95 -15.35 12.15
C LEU A 13 11.75 -16.02 11.51
N LEU A 14 10.78 -16.47 12.30
CA LEU A 14 9.52 -17.02 11.79
C LEU A 14 8.71 -15.98 11.03
N ALA A 15 8.64 -14.74 11.51
CA ALA A 15 7.96 -13.64 10.83
C ALA A 15 8.66 -13.27 9.50
N ILE A 16 10.00 -13.25 9.47
CA ILE A 16 10.74 -13.01 8.23
C ILE A 16 10.48 -14.15 7.24
N PHE A 17 10.54 -15.40 7.70
CA PHE A 17 10.31 -16.57 6.86
C PHE A 17 8.90 -16.58 6.26
N SER A 18 7.87 -16.24 7.05
CA SER A 18 6.50 -16.17 6.53
C SER A 18 6.31 -15.07 5.49
N VAL A 19 6.94 -13.90 5.68
CA VAL A 19 6.92 -12.82 4.68
C VAL A 19 7.64 -13.26 3.40
N LEU A 20 8.78 -13.93 3.50
CA LEU A 20 9.51 -14.42 2.33
C LEU A 20 8.71 -15.47 1.55
N LEU A 21 8.02 -16.39 2.23
CA LEU A 21 7.12 -17.34 1.58
C LEU A 21 5.94 -16.62 0.88
N ALA A 22 5.37 -15.60 1.50
CA ALA A 22 4.29 -14.83 0.87
C ALA A 22 4.79 -14.10 -0.40
N VAL A 23 6.00 -13.55 -0.36
CA VAL A 23 6.62 -12.87 -1.51
C VAL A 23 6.98 -13.85 -2.63
N SER A 24 7.38 -15.10 -2.32
CA SER A 24 7.66 -16.09 -3.36
C SER A 24 6.43 -16.52 -4.16
N GLU A 25 5.23 -16.35 -3.59
CA GLU A 25 3.95 -16.64 -4.24
C GLU A 25 3.40 -15.46 -5.05
N PHE A 26 4.12 -14.33 -5.15
CA PHE A 26 3.66 -13.19 -5.94
C PHE A 26 3.64 -13.52 -7.43
N PRO A 27 2.64 -12.99 -8.17
CA PRO A 27 2.56 -13.19 -9.60
C PRO A 27 3.79 -12.60 -10.31
N PRO A 28 4.29 -13.22 -11.40
CA PRO A 28 5.46 -12.71 -12.11
C PRO A 28 5.24 -11.30 -12.65
N TYR A 29 6.29 -10.48 -12.65
CA TYR A 29 6.21 -9.09 -13.10
C TYR A 29 5.88 -9.00 -14.61
N GLY A 30 5.06 -8.01 -14.96
CA GLY A 30 4.77 -7.67 -16.37
C GLY A 30 3.80 -8.60 -17.09
N MET A 31 3.26 -9.62 -16.41
CA MET A 31 2.21 -10.49 -16.96
C MET A 31 0.87 -9.74 -17.04
N ALA A 32 0.25 -9.77 -18.23
CA ALA A 32 -0.98 -9.00 -18.51
C ALA A 32 -2.21 -9.51 -17.74
N ASP A 33 -2.20 -10.78 -17.38
CA ASP A 33 -3.20 -11.48 -16.59
C ASP A 33 -3.01 -11.34 -15.07
N ASN A 34 -2.01 -10.55 -14.64
CA ASN A 34 -1.81 -10.28 -13.22
C ASN A 34 -3.05 -9.64 -12.58
N PRO A 35 -3.40 -10.03 -11.33
CA PRO A 35 -4.60 -9.58 -10.64
C PRO A 35 -4.65 -8.06 -10.38
N VAL A 36 -3.50 -7.37 -10.45
CA VAL A 36 -3.41 -5.91 -10.36
C VAL A 36 -4.05 -5.19 -11.57
N HIS A 37 -4.14 -5.85 -12.73
CA HIS A 37 -4.74 -5.31 -13.95
C HIS A 37 -6.27 -5.48 -13.98
N ASN A 38 -6.92 -4.97 -12.96
CA ASN A 38 -8.37 -5.04 -12.76
C ASN A 38 -9.12 -3.79 -13.25
N GLN A 39 -10.44 -3.77 -13.03
CA GLN A 39 -11.31 -2.66 -13.41
C GLN A 39 -10.98 -1.34 -12.69
N VAL A 40 -10.46 -1.40 -11.46
CA VAL A 40 -10.13 -0.21 -10.67
C VAL A 40 -8.89 0.48 -11.23
N SER A 41 -7.82 -0.27 -11.50
CA SER A 41 -6.63 0.31 -12.13
C SER A 41 -6.94 0.85 -13.54
N LYS A 42 -7.79 0.15 -14.31
CA LYS A 42 -8.28 0.66 -15.60
C LYS A 42 -9.07 1.95 -15.47
N ARG A 43 -9.94 2.11 -14.45
CA ARG A 43 -10.71 3.34 -14.22
C ARG A 43 -9.81 4.50 -13.83
N TYR A 44 -8.90 4.30 -12.88
CA TYR A 44 -7.96 5.34 -12.48
C TYR A 44 -7.11 5.80 -13.67
N ILE A 45 -6.56 4.87 -14.45
CA ILE A 45 -5.72 5.24 -15.61
C ILE A 45 -6.50 6.01 -16.68
N ASN A 46 -7.70 5.55 -17.05
CA ASN A 46 -8.39 6.07 -18.22
C ASN A 46 -9.40 7.20 -17.94
N SER A 47 -9.91 7.30 -16.72
CA SER A 47 -11.02 8.21 -16.38
C SER A 47 -10.69 9.25 -15.33
N THR A 48 -9.43 9.39 -14.87
CA THR A 48 -9.07 10.43 -13.87
C THR A 48 -9.55 11.81 -14.31
N LEU A 49 -9.21 12.24 -15.53
CA LEU A 49 -9.54 13.59 -15.98
C LEU A 49 -11.05 13.84 -16.03
N GLU A 50 -11.83 12.84 -16.47
CA GLU A 50 -13.29 12.93 -16.56
C GLU A 50 -13.93 12.96 -15.17
N ASP A 51 -13.47 12.09 -14.26
CA ASP A 51 -14.07 11.91 -12.94
C ASP A 51 -13.71 13.01 -11.96
N THR A 52 -12.48 13.55 -12.05
CA THR A 52 -11.93 14.48 -11.05
C THR A 52 -11.58 15.86 -11.62
N GLY A 53 -11.50 16.02 -12.94
CA GLY A 53 -11.05 17.26 -13.57
C GLY A 53 -9.54 17.51 -13.46
N VAL A 54 -8.78 16.56 -12.92
CA VAL A 54 -7.33 16.69 -12.70
C VAL A 54 -6.57 15.81 -13.70
N PHE A 55 -5.53 16.35 -14.33
CA PHE A 55 -4.71 15.58 -15.28
C PHE A 55 -3.82 14.52 -14.59
N ASN A 56 -3.48 14.73 -13.32
CA ASN A 56 -2.61 13.83 -12.59
C ASN A 56 -3.41 12.71 -11.93
N MET A 57 -3.28 11.49 -12.47
CA MET A 57 -3.90 10.27 -11.96
C MET A 57 -3.58 10.00 -10.49
N VAL A 58 -2.33 10.22 -10.06
CA VAL A 58 -1.92 9.97 -8.68
C VAL A 58 -2.67 10.93 -7.76
N THR A 59 -2.69 12.23 -8.09
CA THR A 59 -3.36 13.25 -7.29
C THR A 59 -4.86 13.02 -7.23
N GLY A 60 -5.52 12.70 -8.36
CA GLY A 60 -6.94 12.34 -8.37
C GLY A 60 -7.23 11.06 -7.59
N THR A 61 -6.30 10.10 -7.56
CA THR A 61 -6.46 8.89 -6.74
C THR A 61 -6.42 9.22 -5.25
N VAL A 62 -5.42 9.97 -4.78
CA VAL A 62 -5.25 10.22 -3.33
C VAL A 62 -6.22 11.28 -2.79
N LEU A 63 -6.58 12.30 -3.58
CA LEU A 63 -7.41 13.41 -3.11
C LEU A 63 -8.90 13.30 -3.48
N ASP A 64 -9.26 12.56 -4.54
CA ASP A 64 -10.66 12.39 -4.93
C ASP A 64 -11.15 10.96 -4.68
N TYR A 65 -10.61 9.95 -5.37
CA TYR A 65 -11.10 8.57 -5.25
C TYR A 65 -10.89 7.96 -3.86
N ARG A 66 -9.76 8.27 -3.21
CA ARG A 66 -9.38 7.75 -1.88
C ARG A 66 -9.17 8.88 -0.86
N ALA A 67 -9.94 9.95 -1.00
CA ALA A 67 -9.85 11.15 -0.17
C ALA A 67 -9.86 10.86 1.35
N TYR A 68 -10.62 9.85 1.79
CA TYR A 68 -10.70 9.49 3.21
C TYR A 68 -9.40 8.95 3.78
N ASP A 69 -8.59 8.24 2.99
CA ASP A 69 -7.29 7.73 3.45
C ASP A 69 -6.36 8.90 3.75
N THR A 70 -6.29 9.89 2.85
CA THR A 70 -5.50 11.12 3.06
C THR A 70 -6.10 12.03 4.15
N MET A 71 -7.43 12.13 4.26
CA MET A 71 -8.06 12.86 5.36
C MET A 71 -7.61 12.29 6.71
N PHE A 72 -7.65 10.97 6.87
CA PHE A 72 -7.20 10.34 8.11
C PHE A 72 -5.68 10.39 8.30
N GLU A 73 -4.88 10.36 7.23
CA GLU A 73 -3.44 10.65 7.31
C GLU A 73 -3.19 12.03 7.94
N THR A 74 -3.90 13.07 7.47
CA THR A 74 -3.76 14.42 8.04
C THR A 74 -4.21 14.51 9.49
N ILE A 75 -5.24 13.76 9.89
CA ILE A 75 -5.70 13.69 11.29
C ILE A 75 -4.65 13.00 12.17
N VAL A 76 -4.03 11.92 11.69
CA VAL A 76 -2.94 11.25 12.41
C VAL A 76 -1.78 12.23 12.64
N LEU A 77 -1.34 12.95 11.60
CA LEU A 77 -0.29 13.96 11.74
C LEU A 77 -0.70 15.09 12.70
N PHE A 78 -1.93 15.60 12.58
CA PHE A 78 -2.44 16.65 13.46
C PHE A 78 -2.42 16.21 14.93
N THR A 79 -2.97 15.03 15.24
CA THR A 79 -2.98 14.48 16.60
C THR A 79 -1.57 14.19 17.12
N ALA A 80 -0.66 13.69 16.29
CA ALA A 80 0.74 13.48 16.65
C ALA A 80 1.49 14.78 16.97
N THR A 81 1.13 15.90 16.34
CA THR A 81 1.71 17.22 16.65
C THR A 81 1.12 17.88 17.91
N LEU A 82 -0.08 17.48 18.33
CA LEU A 82 -0.73 18.01 19.53
C LEU A 82 -0.26 17.33 20.82
N ALA A 83 0.07 16.03 20.75
CA ALA A 83 0.53 15.23 21.89
C ALA A 83 2.00 15.50 22.23
#